data_AF-A0ABD1TAD2-F1
#
_entry.id   AF-A0ABD1TAD2-F1
#
_cell.length_a   1.000
_cell.length_b   1.000
_cell.length_c   1.000
_cell.angle_alpha   90.00
_cell.angle_beta   90.00
_cell.angle_gamma   90.00
#
_symmetry.space_group_name_H-M   'P 1'
#
loop_
_entity.id
_entity.type
_entity.pdbx_description
1 polymer ?
#
loop_
_entity_poly.entity_id
_entity_poly.type
_entity_poly.pdbx_seq_one_letter_code
_entity_poly.pdbx_strand_id
1 'polypeptide(L)'
;MSKIWLDEVNFAVYDAEDLLEEISLDAIESKNGMNQVRNSIYNAFHVSDSTKESIDFKISDTIDTLNPFSERIESKLKSMIERLDDIVKQKDVLNLHEDVGGKSSVIYDRPPTTPLVNRFDHVYGRKNDKEKIIELLTCEESTDDRIRVIPVVGMGGIGKTTLARIVFNHEKNQRAF
;
A
#
# COMPACT_ATOMS: atom_id res chain seq x y z
N MET A 1 19.05 -1.23 -7.48
CA MET A 1 19.31 0.20 -7.19
C MET A 1 18.00 0.93 -6.87
N SER A 2 16.99 0.88 -7.75
CA SER A 2 15.65 1.47 -7.49
C SER A 2 14.95 0.97 -6.22
N LYS A 3 15.05 -0.33 -5.90
CA LYS A 3 14.47 -0.90 -4.67
C LYS A 3 15.12 -0.34 -3.40
N ILE A 4 16.44 -0.15 -3.41
CA ILE A 4 17.19 0.34 -2.24
C ILE A 4 16.79 1.78 -1.92
N TRP A 5 16.71 2.62 -2.96
CA TRP A 5 16.23 4.00 -2.82
C TRP A 5 14.77 4.06 -2.30
N LEU A 6 13.90 3.18 -2.79
CA LEU A 6 12.51 3.10 -2.32
C LEU A 6 12.43 2.66 -0.84
N ASP A 7 13.25 1.70 -0.44
CA ASP A 7 13.33 1.27 0.95
C ASP A 7 13.80 2.44 1.85
N GLU A 8 14.79 3.22 1.41
CA GLU A 8 15.28 4.43 2.11
C GLU A 8 14.22 5.53 2.24
N VAL A 9 13.44 5.77 1.18
CA VAL A 9 12.27 6.66 1.23
C VAL A 9 11.27 6.19 2.29
N ASN A 10 10.94 4.90 2.32
CA ASN A 10 9.99 4.37 3.30
C ASN A 10 10.50 4.54 4.72
N PHE A 11 11.77 4.22 5.00
CA PHE A 11 12.36 4.47 6.32
C PHE A 11 12.30 5.95 6.70
N ALA A 12 12.57 6.85 5.75
CA ALA A 12 12.50 8.29 6.02
C ALA A 12 11.09 8.78 6.35
N VAL A 13 10.06 8.20 5.74
CA VAL A 13 8.65 8.49 6.02
C VAL A 13 8.24 7.94 7.39
N TYR A 14 8.62 6.71 7.74
CA TYR A 14 8.29 6.16 9.06
C TYR A 14 8.90 6.97 10.20
N ASP A 15 10.18 7.32 10.09
CA ASP A 15 10.83 8.19 11.09
C ASP A 15 10.18 9.59 11.15
N ALA A 16 9.56 10.07 10.05
CA ALA A 16 8.76 11.30 10.03
C ALA A 16 7.52 11.18 10.90
N GLU A 17 6.77 10.11 10.67
CA GLU A 17 5.50 9.83 11.32
C GLU A 17 5.73 9.67 12.82
N ASP A 18 6.73 8.89 13.22
CA ASP A 18 7.14 8.72 14.61
C ASP A 18 7.46 10.08 15.28
N LEU A 19 8.17 10.96 14.58
CA LEU A 19 8.50 12.30 15.10
C LEU A 19 7.26 13.20 15.23
N LEU A 20 6.33 13.11 14.27
CA LEU A 20 5.06 13.86 14.34
C LEU A 20 4.18 13.36 15.48
N GLU A 21 4.15 12.05 15.72
CA GLU A 21 3.44 11.46 16.86
C GLU A 21 4.05 11.93 18.18
N GLU A 22 5.38 11.93 18.32
CA GLU A 22 6.10 12.47 19.48
C GLU A 22 5.71 13.94 19.74
N ILE A 23 5.78 14.80 18.71
CA ILE A 23 5.37 16.21 18.82
C ILE A 23 3.91 16.35 19.25
N SER A 24 3.02 15.51 18.71
CA SER A 24 1.59 15.56 19.02
C SER A 24 1.30 15.18 20.48
N LEU A 25 2.00 14.16 20.99
CA LEU A 25 1.90 13.71 22.39
C LEU A 25 2.38 14.80 23.34
N ASP A 26 3.55 15.36 23.09
CA ASP A 26 4.12 16.41 23.92
C ASP A 26 3.28 17.71 23.89
N ALA A 27 2.65 18.03 22.76
CA ALA A 27 1.73 19.17 22.69
C ALA A 27 0.48 18.97 23.58
N ILE A 28 0.02 17.72 23.77
CA ILE A 28 -1.08 17.38 24.67
C ILE A 28 -0.62 17.43 26.13
N GLU A 29 0.52 16.79 26.44
CA GLU A 29 1.08 16.76 27.79
C GLU A 29 1.45 18.15 28.30
N SER A 30 2.08 18.97 27.46
CA SER A 30 2.43 20.36 27.77
C SER A 30 1.18 21.17 28.14
N LYS A 31 0.09 21.07 27.36
CA LYS A 31 -1.17 21.77 27.68
C LYS A 31 -1.77 21.31 29.00
N ASN A 32 -1.79 20.00 29.26
CA ASN A 32 -2.36 19.45 30.49
C ASN A 32 -1.53 19.81 31.72
N GLY A 33 -0.21 19.66 31.65
CA GLY A 33 0.72 20.03 32.71
C GLY A 33 0.68 21.53 33.00
N MET A 34 0.67 22.36 31.96
CA MET A 34 0.56 23.83 32.09
C MET A 34 -0.71 24.24 32.82
N ASN A 35 -1.85 23.64 32.47
CA ASN A 35 -3.12 23.93 33.14
C ASN A 35 -3.11 23.49 34.60
N GLN A 36 -2.45 22.37 34.92
CA GLN A 36 -2.30 21.90 36.31
C GLN A 36 -1.43 22.85 37.14
N VAL A 37 -0.31 23.34 36.60
CA VAL A 37 0.59 24.30 37.26
C VAL A 37 -0.14 25.63 37.48
N ARG A 38 -0.79 26.18 36.45
CA ARG A 38 -1.59 27.40 36.56
C ARG A 38 -2.67 27.29 37.62
N ASN A 39 -3.47 26.22 37.59
CA ASN A 39 -4.54 26.00 38.56
C ASN A 39 -4.01 25.86 39.99
N SER A 40 -2.85 25.21 40.17
CA SER A 40 -2.19 25.09 41.48
C SER A 40 -1.76 26.46 42.01
N ILE A 41 -1.17 27.30 41.17
CA ILE A 41 -0.76 28.67 41.53
C ILE A 41 -1.98 29.54 41.87
N TYR A 42 -3.04 29.48 41.05
CA TYR A 42 -4.28 30.22 41.30
C TYR A 42 -4.91 29.88 42.63
N ASN A 43 -4.95 28.58 42.97
CA ASN A 43 -5.49 28.09 44.22
C ASN A 43 -4.61 28.42 45.42
N ALA A 44 -3.28 28.27 45.30
CA ALA A 44 -2.34 28.51 46.39
C ALA A 44 -2.23 29.99 46.80
N PHE A 45 -2.36 30.91 45.85
CA PHE A 45 -2.19 32.34 46.08
C PHE A 45 -3.50 33.14 46.03
N HIS A 46 -4.66 32.47 45.92
CA HIS A 46 -5.98 33.11 45.77
C HIS A 46 -5.98 34.22 44.71
N VAL A 47 -5.47 33.89 43.53
CA VAL A 47 -5.25 34.86 42.44
C VAL A 47 -6.58 35.36 41.89
N SER A 48 -6.80 36.67 41.96
CA SER A 48 -7.95 37.35 41.34
C SER A 48 -7.85 37.36 39.82
N ASP A 49 -8.99 37.42 39.11
CA ASP A 49 -9.01 37.40 37.64
C ASP A 49 -8.18 38.52 37.00
N SER A 50 -8.10 39.70 37.64
CA SER A 50 -7.29 40.83 37.16
C SER A 50 -5.78 40.61 37.20
N THR A 51 -5.29 39.62 37.94
CA THR A 51 -3.84 39.32 38.07
C THR A 51 -3.44 38.03 37.36
N LYS A 52 -4.41 37.24 36.90
CA LYS A 52 -4.17 35.99 36.14
C LYS A 52 -3.40 36.24 34.84
N GLU A 53 -3.75 37.26 34.06
CA GLU A 53 -3.08 37.55 32.78
C GLU A 53 -1.58 37.82 32.94
N SER A 54 -1.18 38.58 33.97
CA SER A 54 0.22 38.89 34.25
C SER A 54 1.03 37.67 34.71
N ILE A 55 0.37 36.76 35.42
CA ILE A 55 0.96 35.51 35.90
C ILE A 55 1.07 34.50 34.74
N ASP A 56 0.05 34.39 33.89
CA ASP A 56 0.05 33.53 32.71
C ASP A 56 1.16 33.90 31.73
N PHE A 57 1.37 35.19 31.49
CA PHE A 57 2.46 35.68 30.65
C PHE A 57 3.83 35.25 31.20
N LYS A 58 4.07 35.45 32.51
CA LYS A 58 5.34 35.07 33.15
C LYS A 58 5.57 33.56 33.17
N ILE A 59 4.52 32.77 33.43
CA ILE A 59 4.59 31.31 33.43
C ILE A 59 4.96 30.81 32.02
N SER A 60 4.31 31.32 30.98
CA SER A 60 4.64 30.97 29.59
C SER A 60 6.08 31.32 29.24
N ASP A 61 6.52 32.56 29.51
CA ASP A 61 7.87 33.05 29.19
C ASP A 61 8.98 32.19 29.82
N THR A 62 8.82 31.84 31.11
CA THR A 62 9.80 31.01 31.83
C THR A 62 9.84 29.55 31.38
N ILE A 63 8.72 29.01 30.88
CA ILE A 63 8.66 27.62 30.43
C ILE A 63 9.21 27.52 29.00
N ASP A 64 8.90 28.47 28.13
CA ASP A 64 9.44 28.52 26.77
C ASP A 64 10.99 28.61 26.78
N THR A 65 11.58 29.33 27.74
CA THR A 65 13.04 29.42 27.91
C THR A 65 13.69 28.17 28.53
N LEU A 66 12.92 27.32 29.22
CA LEU A 66 13.43 26.15 29.93
C LEU A 66 12.99 24.84 29.30
N ASN A 67 12.55 24.85 28.04
CA ASN A 67 12.00 23.67 27.40
C ASN A 67 13.09 22.87 26.64
N PRO A 68 13.81 21.92 27.26
CA PRO A 68 14.80 21.09 26.56
C PRO A 68 14.18 20.24 25.45
N PHE A 69 12.85 20.13 25.46
CA PHE A 69 12.10 19.44 24.42
C PHE A 69 12.13 20.18 23.08
N SER A 70 12.06 21.52 23.06
CA SER A 70 12.07 22.27 21.80
C SER A 70 13.39 22.10 21.05
N GLU A 71 14.53 22.23 21.74
CA GLU A 71 15.86 22.03 21.14
C GLU A 71 16.03 20.59 20.59
N ARG A 72 15.54 19.59 21.34
CA ARG A 72 15.60 18.18 20.91
C ARG A 72 14.75 17.94 19.67
N ILE A 73 13.51 18.45 19.62
CA ILE A 73 12.64 18.31 18.45
C ILE A 73 13.17 19.09 17.26
N GLU A 74 13.67 20.30 17.46
CA GLU A 74 14.27 21.13 16.40
C GLU A 74 15.46 20.42 15.74
N SER A 75 16.34 19.81 16.54
CA SER A 75 17.47 19.05 16.01
C SER A 75 17.03 17.80 15.24
N LYS A 76 16.02 17.05 15.74
CA LYS A 76 15.44 15.90 15.04
C LYS A 76 14.77 16.31 13.72
N LEU A 77 13.98 17.38 13.72
CA LEU A 77 13.34 17.93 12.52
C LEU A 77 14.38 18.34 11.47
N LYS A 78 15.43 19.03 11.90
CA LYS A 78 16.51 19.44 11.01
C LYS A 78 17.20 18.23 10.36
N SER A 79 17.58 17.22 11.15
CA SER A 79 18.17 15.97 10.66
C SER A 79 17.24 15.26 9.65
N MET A 80 15.95 15.25 9.95
CA MET A 80 14.94 14.62 9.10
C MET A 80 14.80 15.33 7.75
N ILE A 81 14.78 16.67 7.74
CA ILE A 81 14.74 17.49 6.52
C ILE A 81 16.01 17.28 5.69
N GLU A 82 17.19 17.28 6.31
CA GLU A 82 18.46 17.03 5.62
C GLU A 82 18.46 15.65 4.95
N ARG A 83 17.99 14.62 5.65
CA ARG A 83 17.90 13.27 5.10
C ARG A 83 16.92 13.15 3.93
N LEU A 84 15.76 13.82 4.01
CA LEU A 84 14.81 13.87 2.89
C LEU A 84 15.40 14.59 1.67
N ASP A 85 16.12 15.70 1.88
CA ASP A 85 16.79 16.44 0.81
C ASP A 85 17.84 15.58 0.10
N ASP A 86 18.60 14.79 0.85
CA ASP A 86 19.56 13.84 0.29
C ASP A 86 18.88 12.75 -0.55
N ILE A 87 17.77 12.17 -0.07
CA ILE A 87 16.97 11.18 -0.82
C ILE A 87 16.44 11.78 -2.13
N VAL A 88 15.99 13.04 -2.09
CA VAL A 88 15.52 13.77 -3.28
C VAL A 88 16.66 13.96 -4.28
N LYS A 89 17.86 14.36 -3.83
CA LYS A 89 19.03 14.47 -4.73
C LYS A 89 19.43 13.13 -5.34
N GLN A 90 19.34 12.04 -4.57
CA GLN A 90 19.62 10.70 -5.10
C GLN A 90 18.68 10.29 -6.23
N LYS A 91 17.42 10.76 -6.22
CA LYS A 91 16.45 10.51 -7.31
C LYS A 91 17.00 10.91 -8.67
N ASP A 92 17.60 12.11 -8.74
CA ASP A 92 18.16 12.66 -9.98
C ASP A 92 19.41 11.89 -10.43
N VAL A 93 20.28 11.52 -9.48
CA VAL A 93 21.48 10.68 -9.75
C VAL A 93 21.09 9.32 -10.33
N LEU A 94 19.98 8.76 -9.84
CA LEU A 94 19.45 7.47 -10.29
C LEU A 94 18.62 7.57 -11.58
N ASN A 95 18.44 8.77 -12.16
CA ASN A 95 17.55 9.04 -13.30
C ASN A 95 16.14 8.48 -13.10
N LEU A 96 15.63 8.53 -11.86
CA LEU A 96 14.26 8.13 -11.53
C LEU A 96 13.30 9.23 -11.99
N HIS A 97 12.78 9.07 -13.21
CA HIS A 97 11.79 9.98 -13.76
C HIS A 97 10.39 9.64 -13.23
N GLU A 98 9.59 10.67 -13.04
CA GLU A 98 8.16 10.51 -12.85
C GLU A 98 7.58 10.10 -14.22
N ASP A 99 7.12 8.86 -14.33
CA ASP A 99 6.42 8.43 -15.53
C ASP A 99 5.06 9.13 -15.56
N VAL A 100 4.96 10.20 -16.36
CA VAL A 100 3.68 10.84 -16.70
C VAL A 100 2.88 9.97 -17.70
N GLY A 101 3.40 8.78 -18.04
CA GLY A 101 2.68 7.65 -18.62
C GLY A 101 1.50 7.29 -17.75
N GLY A 102 0.36 7.90 -18.10
CA GLY A 102 -0.86 7.93 -17.30
C GLY A 102 -1.24 6.56 -16.79
N LYS A 103 -1.79 6.54 -15.56
CA LYS A 103 -2.46 5.40 -14.93
C LYS A 103 -2.07 4.11 -15.64
N SER A 104 -0.98 3.51 -15.20
CA SER A 104 -0.90 2.07 -15.33
C SER A 104 -1.97 1.48 -14.41
N SER A 105 -3.24 1.68 -14.76
CA SER A 105 -4.15 0.56 -14.88
C SER A 105 -3.47 -0.41 -15.84
N VAL A 106 -2.42 -1.06 -15.35
CA VAL A 106 -2.23 -2.47 -15.62
C VAL A 106 -3.47 -3.13 -14.99
N ILE A 107 -4.63 -2.92 -15.64
CA ILE A 107 -5.40 -4.05 -16.08
C ILE A 107 -4.31 -4.98 -16.57
N TYR A 108 -4.06 -6.05 -15.82
CA TYR A 108 -3.24 -7.13 -16.32
C TYR A 108 -3.85 -7.46 -17.66
N ASP A 109 -3.36 -6.83 -18.73
CA ASP A 109 -3.70 -7.12 -20.10
C ASP A 109 -3.08 -8.48 -20.23
N ARG A 110 -3.90 -9.47 -19.84
CA ARG A 110 -3.55 -10.86 -19.80
C ARG A 110 -3.02 -11.08 -21.20
N PRO A 111 -1.71 -11.34 -21.37
CA PRO A 111 -1.14 -11.37 -22.68
C PRO A 111 -2.00 -12.33 -23.51
N PRO A 112 -2.50 -11.89 -24.68
CA PRO A 112 -3.48 -12.64 -25.43
C PRO A 112 -2.92 -14.05 -25.63
N THR A 113 -3.67 -15.04 -25.15
CA THR A 113 -3.21 -16.42 -25.16
C THR A 113 -3.34 -16.95 -26.57
N THR A 114 -2.36 -16.69 -27.44
CA THR A 114 -2.37 -17.13 -28.84
C THR A 114 -2.34 -18.68 -28.93
N PRO A 115 -3.16 -19.29 -29.81
CA PRO A 115 -3.09 -20.72 -30.06
C PRO A 115 -1.85 -21.02 -30.92
N LEU A 116 -0.69 -21.20 -30.30
CA LEU A 116 0.49 -21.74 -30.98
C LEU A 116 0.38 -23.27 -31.05
N VAL A 117 0.36 -23.80 -32.27
CA VAL A 117 -0.22 -25.12 -32.62
C VAL A 117 0.70 -26.33 -32.36
N ASN A 118 1.94 -26.20 -31.88
CA ASN A 118 2.92 -27.30 -32.00
C ASN A 118 3.43 -27.95 -30.69
N ARG A 119 2.77 -27.81 -29.53
CA ARG A 119 3.27 -28.40 -28.26
C ARG A 119 2.20 -29.05 -27.37
N PHE A 120 1.24 -29.79 -27.93
CA PHE A 120 0.22 -30.48 -27.13
C PHE A 120 0.63 -31.88 -26.66
N ASP A 121 1.67 -32.46 -27.25
CA ASP A 121 2.14 -33.83 -26.96
C ASP A 121 2.80 -33.97 -25.57
N HIS A 122 2.97 -32.85 -24.85
CA HIS A 122 3.66 -32.79 -23.56
C HIS A 122 2.74 -32.41 -22.40
N VAL A 123 1.42 -32.62 -22.53
CA VAL A 123 0.46 -32.39 -21.43
C VAL A 123 0.15 -33.70 -20.72
N TYR A 124 0.62 -33.82 -19.47
CA TYR A 124 0.46 -35.04 -18.66
C TYR A 124 -0.51 -34.81 -17.48
N GLY A 125 -1.11 -35.88 -16.97
CA GLY A 125 -1.97 -35.84 -15.77
C GLY A 125 -3.33 -35.16 -15.93
N ARG A 126 -3.63 -34.60 -17.10
CA ARG A 126 -4.90 -33.88 -17.41
C ARG A 126 -5.88 -34.67 -18.28
N LYS A 127 -5.63 -35.96 -18.47
CA LYS A 127 -6.46 -36.82 -19.34
C LYS A 127 -7.91 -36.89 -18.83
N ASN A 128 -8.10 -37.20 -17.54
CA ASN A 128 -9.42 -37.31 -16.95
C ASN A 128 -10.17 -35.97 -16.94
N ASP A 129 -9.47 -34.85 -16.67
CA ASP A 129 -10.08 -33.52 -16.71
C ASP A 129 -10.56 -33.17 -18.12
N LYS A 130 -9.77 -33.51 -19.15
CA LYS A 130 -10.13 -33.31 -20.55
C LYS A 130 -11.36 -34.14 -20.92
N GLU A 131 -11.39 -35.42 -20.57
CA GLU A 131 -12.50 -36.33 -20.88
C GLU A 131 -13.82 -35.87 -20.23
N LYS A 132 -13.78 -35.44 -18.96
CA LYS A 132 -14.96 -34.87 -18.27
C LYS A 132 -15.51 -33.62 -18.95
N ILE A 133 -14.63 -32.71 -19.41
CA ILE A 133 -15.10 -31.51 -20.09
C ILE A 133 -15.72 -31.86 -21.44
N ILE A 134 -15.15 -32.81 -22.18
CA ILE A 134 -15.73 -33.30 -23.45
C ILE A 134 -17.11 -33.91 -23.20
N GLU A 135 -17.25 -34.77 -22.18
CA GLU A 135 -18.54 -35.35 -21.81
C GLU A 135 -19.60 -34.28 -21.51
N LEU A 136 -19.24 -33.24 -20.74
CA LEU A 136 -20.13 -32.11 -20.47
C LEU A 136 -20.50 -31.31 -21.73
N LEU A 137 -19.62 -31.25 -22.73
CA LEU A 137 -19.89 -30.60 -24.01
C LEU A 137 -20.81 -31.45 -24.90
N THR A 138 -20.60 -32.76 -24.93
CA THR A 138 -21.33 -33.71 -25.81
C THR A 138 -22.62 -34.26 -25.21
N CYS A 139 -22.88 -34.03 -23.92
CA CYS A 139 -24.09 -34.54 -23.28
C CYS A 139 -25.34 -33.96 -23.94
N GLU A 140 -26.13 -34.80 -24.61
CA GLU A 140 -27.41 -34.42 -25.22
C GLU A 140 -28.53 -34.38 -24.15
N GLU A 141 -28.45 -33.43 -23.21
CA GLU A 141 -29.66 -33.02 -22.49
C GLU A 141 -30.52 -32.18 -23.44
N SER A 142 -31.55 -32.84 -23.97
CA SER A 142 -32.72 -32.36 -24.72
C SER A 142 -32.73 -30.89 -25.12
N THR A 143 -32.51 -30.66 -26.42
CA THR A 143 -33.17 -29.64 -27.28
C THR A 143 -33.78 -28.42 -26.55
N ASP A 144 -32.93 -27.58 -25.98
CA ASP A 144 -33.29 -26.20 -25.69
C ASP A 144 -32.12 -25.32 -26.13
N ASP A 145 -32.40 -24.26 -26.87
CA ASP A 145 -31.46 -23.34 -27.54
C ASP A 145 -30.63 -22.48 -26.53
N ARG A 146 -30.12 -23.11 -25.47
CA ARG A 146 -29.43 -22.45 -24.37
C ARG A 146 -27.92 -22.53 -24.51
N ILE A 147 -27.26 -21.40 -24.29
CA ILE A 147 -25.80 -21.30 -24.23
C ILE A 147 -25.29 -22.12 -23.03
N ARG A 148 -24.39 -23.07 -23.29
CA ARG A 148 -23.70 -23.86 -22.25
C ARG A 148 -22.38 -23.19 -21.86
N VAL A 149 -22.14 -23.06 -20.55
CA VAL A 149 -20.93 -22.44 -20.00
C VAL A 149 -20.25 -23.40 -19.01
N ILE A 150 -18.96 -23.67 -19.22
CA ILE A 150 -18.15 -24.53 -18.35
C ILE A 150 -17.00 -23.71 -17.77
N PRO A 151 -17.08 -23.26 -16.50
CA PRO A 151 -16.02 -22.49 -15.88
C PRO A 151 -14.84 -23.38 -15.44
N VAL A 152 -13.61 -22.97 -15.78
CA VAL A 152 -12.36 -23.60 -15.30
C VAL A 152 -11.69 -22.68 -14.29
N VAL A 153 -11.71 -23.07 -13.01
CA VAL A 153 -11.22 -22.27 -11.88
C VAL A 153 -10.02 -22.92 -11.18
N GLY A 154 -9.23 -22.11 -10.47
CA GLY A 154 -8.04 -22.57 -9.73
C GLY A 154 -6.92 -21.52 -9.69
N MET A 155 -5.84 -21.82 -8.96
CA MET A 155 -4.69 -20.91 -8.81
C MET A 155 -3.99 -20.56 -10.14
N GLY A 156 -3.23 -19.46 -10.14
CA GLY A 156 -2.36 -19.09 -11.27
C GLY A 156 -1.34 -20.19 -11.60
N GLY A 157 -0.94 -20.31 -12.87
CA GLY A 157 0.10 -21.28 -13.28
C GLY A 157 -0.33 -22.76 -13.33
N ILE A 158 -1.47 -23.15 -12.77
CA ILE A 158 -1.90 -24.56 -12.69
C ILE A 158 -2.25 -25.22 -14.04
N GLY A 159 -2.24 -24.45 -15.14
CA GLY A 159 -2.51 -24.97 -16.49
C GLY A 159 -3.96 -24.90 -16.97
N LYS A 160 -4.82 -24.04 -16.39
CA LYS A 160 -6.23 -23.87 -16.81
C LYS A 160 -6.38 -23.55 -18.31
N THR A 161 -5.60 -22.58 -18.79
CA THR A 161 -5.56 -22.22 -20.22
C THR A 161 -5.07 -23.38 -21.08
N THR A 162 -4.13 -24.19 -20.57
CA THR A 162 -3.62 -25.38 -21.27
C THR A 162 -4.69 -26.46 -21.40
N LEU A 163 -5.47 -26.69 -20.34
CA LEU A 163 -6.61 -27.62 -20.36
C LEU A 163 -7.68 -27.18 -21.38
N ALA A 164 -8.09 -25.91 -21.37
CA ALA A 164 -9.06 -25.39 -22.33
C ALA A 164 -8.58 -25.56 -23.79
N ARG A 165 -7.28 -25.37 -24.05
CA ARG A 165 -6.68 -25.54 -25.38
C ARG A 165 -6.69 -26.99 -25.87
N ILE A 166 -6.35 -27.96 -25.01
CA ILE A 166 -6.34 -29.39 -25.41
C ILE A 166 -7.76 -29.94 -25.62
N VAL A 167 -8.77 -29.38 -24.94
CA VAL A 167 -10.19 -29.69 -25.18
C VAL A 167 -10.61 -29.13 -26.54
N PHE A 168 -10.40 -27.82 -26.78
CA PHE A 168 -10.79 -27.18 -28.04
C PHE A 168 -10.19 -27.85 -29.28
N ASN A 169 -8.91 -28.24 -29.23
CA ASN A 169 -8.25 -28.89 -30.36
C ASN A 169 -8.69 -30.34 -30.58
N HIS A 170 -9.17 -31.03 -29.55
CA HIS A 170 -9.74 -32.37 -29.71
C HIS A 170 -11.01 -32.32 -30.57
N GLU A 171 -11.89 -31.37 -30.25
CA GLU A 171 -13.15 -31.17 -30.97
C GLU A 171 -12.94 -30.73 -32.42
N LYS A 172 -11.98 -29.82 -32.68
CA LYS A 172 -11.65 -29.39 -34.04
C LYS A 172 -11.24 -30.56 -34.96
N ASN A 173 -10.60 -31.58 -34.40
CA ASN A 173 -10.16 -32.76 -35.14
C ASN A 173 -11.27 -33.83 -35.28
N GLN A 174 -12.38 -33.72 -34.54
CA GLN A 174 -13.47 -34.71 -34.52
C GLN A 174 -14.79 -34.24 -35.17
N ARG A 175 -14.89 -32.98 -35.65
CA ARG A 175 -16.07 -32.44 -36.37
C ARG A 175 -17.40 -32.75 -35.66
N ALA A 176 -17.63 -32.10 -34.52
CA ALA A 176 -18.95 -32.03 -33.91
C ALA A 176 -19.18 -30.66 -33.26
N PHE A 177 -19.23 -29.62 -34.12
CA PHE A 177 -19.85 -28.32 -33.83
C PHE A 177 -20.49 -27.80 -35.10
#